data_AF-A0A3B9A7P5-F1
#
_entry.id   AF-A0A3B9A7P5-F1
#
_cell.length_a   1.000
_cell.length_b   1.000
_cell.length_c   1.000
_cell.angle_alpha   90.00
_cell.angle_beta   90.00
_cell.angle_gamma   90.00
#
_symmetry.space_group_name_H-M   'P 1'
#
loop_
_entity.id
_entity.type
_entity.pdbx_description
1 polymer ?
#
loop_
_entity_poly.entity_id
_entity_poly.type
_entity_poly.pdbx_seq_one_letter_code
_entity_poly.pdbx_strand_id
1 'polypeptide(L)'
;ADDLIQAVREALYASKILSYAQGMAMLRLASAEYDYGLNLAELARIWRAGCIIRASLLNDITAAYQAAPDLQNLLLSPYFSEAVNHRQHSLRKVVMIAVEQGIALPGMSASLAYFDAYRSERLPANLIQAQRDFFGAHTYRRIDKAGVFHTRWED
;
A
#
# COMPACT_ATOMS: atom_id res chain seq x y z
N ALA A 1 -11.42 3.77 28.07
CA ALA A 1 -11.41 4.83 27.05
C ALA A 1 -10.03 4.99 26.44
N ASP A 2 -8.99 5.04 27.29
CA ASP A 2 -7.58 5.22 26.90
C ASP A 2 -7.09 4.19 25.86
N ASP A 3 -7.48 2.92 26.00
CA ASP A 3 -7.11 1.87 25.04
C ASP A 3 -7.65 2.13 23.61
N LEU A 4 -8.85 2.72 23.49
CA LEU A 4 -9.43 3.03 22.18
C LEU A 4 -8.75 4.27 21.58
N ILE A 5 -8.47 5.29 22.39
CA ILE A 5 -7.73 6.48 21.96
C ILE A 5 -6.35 6.08 21.44
N GLN A 6 -5.66 5.21 22.16
CA GLN A 6 -4.38 4.66 21.77
C GLN A 6 -4.46 3.85 20.47
N ALA A 7 -5.48 3.01 20.30
CA ALA A 7 -5.70 2.27 19.06
C ALA A 7 -5.96 3.20 17.86
N VAL A 8 -6.77 4.26 18.05
CA VAL A 8 -7.02 5.27 17.01
C VAL A 8 -5.73 6.01 16.63
N ARG A 9 -4.88 6.36 17.60
CA ARG A 9 -3.58 6.99 17.35
C ARG A 9 -2.68 6.09 16.50
N GLU A 10 -2.62 4.80 16.81
CA GLU A 10 -1.83 3.82 16.06
C GLU A 10 -2.40 3.57 14.65
N ALA A 11 -3.72 3.44 14.54
CA ALA A 11 -4.42 3.27 13.27
C ALA A 11 -4.18 4.45 12.32
N LEU A 12 -4.24 5.68 12.85
CA LEU A 12 -3.95 6.90 12.10
C LEU A 12 -2.50 6.90 11.59
N TYR A 13 -1.54 6.56 12.44
CA TYR A 13 -0.14 6.56 12.04
C TYR A 13 0.18 5.48 11.01
N ALA A 14 -0.35 4.27 11.17
CA ALA A 14 -0.24 3.21 10.18
C ALA A 14 -0.86 3.63 8.83
N SER A 15 -2.06 4.20 8.86
CA SER A 15 -2.74 4.70 7.65
C SER A 15 -1.95 5.80 6.96
N LYS A 16 -1.33 6.70 7.74
CA LYS A 16 -0.44 7.73 7.20
C LYS A 16 0.75 7.11 6.48
N ILE A 17 1.45 6.15 7.09
CA ILE A 17 2.58 5.44 6.45
C ILE A 17 2.12 4.79 5.14
N LEU A 18 0.99 4.08 5.15
CA LEU A 18 0.45 3.39 3.99
C LEU A 18 0.10 4.36 2.85
N SER A 19 -0.42 5.54 3.17
CA SER A 19 -0.67 6.60 2.18
C SER A 19 0.63 7.15 1.58
N TYR A 20 1.67 7.42 2.39
CA TYR A 20 2.97 7.84 1.86
C TYR A 20 3.63 6.75 1.02
N ALA A 21 3.51 5.47 1.41
CA ALA A 21 4.04 4.35 0.63
C ALA A 21 3.45 4.31 -0.78
N GLN A 22 2.13 4.50 -0.91
CA GLN A 22 1.45 4.59 -2.20
C GLN A 22 1.91 5.81 -3.02
N GLY A 23 1.96 7.00 -2.39
CA GLY A 23 2.39 8.23 -3.07
C GLY A 23 3.83 8.16 -3.58
N MET A 24 4.75 7.64 -2.78
CA MET A 24 6.16 7.50 -3.19
C MET A 24 6.34 6.45 -4.29
N ALA A 25 5.59 5.33 -4.22
CA ALA A 25 5.57 4.33 -5.31
C ALA A 25 5.02 4.91 -6.62
N MET A 26 3.99 5.77 -6.54
CA MET A 26 3.45 6.47 -7.71
C MET A 26 4.48 7.43 -8.32
N LEU A 27 5.19 8.21 -7.50
CA LEU A 27 6.26 9.09 -7.98
C LEU A 27 7.40 8.32 -8.64
N ARG A 28 7.75 7.14 -8.09
CA ARG A 28 8.74 6.24 -8.72
C ARG A 28 8.30 5.80 -10.10
N LEU A 29 7.05 5.33 -10.24
CA LEU A 29 6.50 4.91 -11.54
C LEU A 29 6.46 6.08 -12.53
N ALA A 30 6.00 7.25 -12.10
CA ALA A 30 6.01 8.46 -12.92
C ALA A 30 7.43 8.85 -13.36
N SER A 31 8.42 8.74 -12.47
CA SER A 31 9.81 9.01 -12.82
C SER A 31 10.36 8.07 -13.88
N ALA A 32 9.91 6.81 -13.89
CA ALA A 32 10.33 5.81 -14.88
C ALA A 32 9.60 5.99 -16.21
N GLU A 33 8.30 6.32 -16.18
CA GLU A 33 7.50 6.57 -17.38
C GLU A 33 7.96 7.83 -18.14
N TYR A 34 8.33 8.88 -17.40
CA TYR A 34 8.64 10.19 -17.98
C TYR A 34 10.13 10.56 -17.94
N ASP A 35 11.01 9.61 -17.60
CA ASP A 35 12.48 9.79 -17.52
C ASP A 35 12.92 11.00 -16.67
N TYR A 36 12.19 11.30 -15.59
CA TYR A 36 12.48 12.47 -14.74
C TYR A 36 13.72 12.32 -13.86
N GLY A 37 14.20 11.10 -13.64
CA GLY A 37 15.33 10.83 -12.72
C GLY A 37 15.09 11.35 -11.31
N LEU A 38 13.87 11.23 -10.78
CA LEU A 38 13.50 11.78 -9.47
C LEU A 38 14.37 11.20 -8.35
N ASN A 39 14.95 12.09 -7.54
CA ASN A 39 15.56 11.72 -6.27
C ASN A 39 14.51 11.75 -5.16
N LEU A 40 13.99 10.57 -4.81
CA LEU A 40 12.92 10.43 -3.82
C LEU A 40 13.34 10.82 -2.40
N ALA A 41 14.62 10.65 -2.05
CA ALA A 41 15.15 11.11 -0.76
C ALA A 41 15.12 12.64 -0.67
N GLU A 42 15.56 13.32 -1.73
CA GLU A 42 15.58 14.79 -1.81
C GLU A 42 14.16 15.37 -1.83
N LEU A 43 13.26 14.73 -2.57
CA LEU A 43 11.85 15.11 -2.62
C LEU A 43 11.19 15.02 -1.23
N ALA A 44 11.42 13.94 -0.49
CA ALA A 44 10.97 13.85 0.90
C ALA A 44 11.64 14.90 1.80
N ARG A 45 12.92 15.21 1.55
CA ARG A 45 13.72 16.17 2.33
C ARG A 45 13.16 17.58 2.24
N ILE A 46 12.77 18.03 1.04
CA ILE A 46 12.23 19.38 0.83
C ILE A 46 10.82 19.56 1.41
N TRP A 47 10.08 18.48 1.62
CA TRP A 47 8.76 18.53 2.29
C TRP A 47 8.85 18.68 3.81
N ARG A 48 10.04 18.58 4.41
CA ARG A 48 10.22 18.64 5.87
C ARG A 48 9.95 20.02 6.48
N ALA A 49 10.01 21.08 5.67
CA ALA A 49 9.76 22.45 6.09
C ALA A 49 8.98 23.22 5.02
N GLY A 50 8.35 24.33 5.41
CA GLY A 50 7.62 25.24 4.50
C GLY A 50 6.26 24.72 4.03
N CYS A 51 6.14 23.44 3.66
CA CYS A 51 4.88 22.89 3.17
C CYS A 51 3.91 22.47 4.30
N ILE A 52 2.64 22.23 3.94
CA ILE A 52 1.56 21.87 4.87
C ILE A 52 1.79 20.48 5.49
N ILE A 53 2.30 19.53 4.71
CA ILE A 53 2.46 18.12 5.12
C ILE A 53 3.71 17.85 5.97
N ARG A 54 4.44 18.91 6.37
CA ARG A 54 5.66 18.79 7.18
C ARG A 54 5.41 17.96 8.44
N ALA A 55 6.27 16.97 8.68
CA ALA A 55 6.19 16.06 9.83
C ALA A 55 7.53 15.37 10.08
N SER A 56 7.76 14.91 11.31
CA SER A 56 8.94 14.10 11.65
C SER A 56 9.07 12.84 10.80
N LEU A 57 7.94 12.23 10.40
CA LEU A 57 7.85 11.08 9.49
C LEU A 57 8.68 11.26 8.20
N LEU A 58 8.78 12.49 7.69
CA LEU A 58 9.53 12.76 6.46
C LEU A 58 11.03 12.58 6.65
N ASN A 59 11.55 12.69 7.88
CA ASN A 59 12.95 12.31 8.16
C ASN A 59 13.17 10.82 7.93
N ASP A 60 12.23 9.98 8.38
CA ASP A 60 12.31 8.53 8.22
C ASP A 60 12.15 8.13 6.75
N ILE A 61 11.31 8.84 5.99
CA ILE A 61 11.16 8.63 4.53
C ILE A 61 12.46 9.02 3.80
N THR A 62 13.05 10.17 4.11
CA THR A 62 14.34 10.58 3.55
C THR A 62 15.41 9.55 3.87
N ALA A 63 15.51 9.08 5.12
CA ALA A 63 16.50 8.09 5.53
C ALA A 63 16.32 6.76 4.80
N ALA A 64 15.08 6.28 4.61
CA ALA A 64 14.80 5.05 3.88
C ALA A 64 15.30 5.11 2.43
N TYR A 65 15.05 6.21 1.72
CA TYR A 65 15.52 6.38 0.34
C TYR A 65 17.01 6.75 0.23
N GLN A 66 17.63 7.32 1.27
CA GLN A 66 19.08 7.48 1.32
C GLN A 66 19.79 6.13 1.47
N ALA A 67 19.24 5.24 2.30
CA ALA A 67 19.78 3.90 2.51
C ALA A 67 19.58 3.00 1.28
N ALA A 68 18.43 3.10 0.61
CA ALA A 68 18.10 2.34 -0.59
C ALA A 68 17.43 3.24 -1.65
N PRO A 69 18.21 3.89 -2.54
CA PRO A 69 17.66 4.78 -3.56
C PRO A 69 16.71 4.11 -4.56
N ASP A 70 16.83 2.80 -4.75
CA ASP A 70 16.02 1.96 -5.64
C ASP A 70 14.85 1.26 -4.92
N LEU A 71 14.58 1.62 -3.65
CA LEU A 71 13.49 1.08 -2.85
C LEU A 71 12.15 1.17 -3.61
N GLN A 72 11.55 0.02 -3.91
CA GLN A 72 10.31 -0.04 -4.68
C GLN A 72 9.10 0.50 -3.90
N ASN A 73 9.10 0.28 -2.59
CA ASN A 73 8.00 0.67 -1.72
C ASN A 73 8.52 0.90 -0.30
N LEU A 74 8.03 1.94 0.38
CA LEU A 74 8.42 2.25 1.76
C LEU A 74 8.20 1.08 2.72
N LEU A 75 7.17 0.26 2.52
CA LEU A 75 6.87 -0.90 3.37
C LEU A 75 7.96 -1.97 3.36
N LEU A 76 8.90 -1.93 2.40
CA LEU A 76 10.05 -2.83 2.35
C LEU A 76 11.25 -2.30 3.15
N SER A 77 11.20 -1.07 3.65
CA SER A 77 12.23 -0.56 4.55
C SER A 77 12.02 -1.14 5.97
N PRO A 78 13.11 -1.45 6.71
CA PRO A 78 13.01 -2.03 8.05
C PRO A 78 12.14 -1.20 9.00
N TYR A 79 12.35 0.13 9.03
CA TYR A 79 11.61 1.04 9.90
C TYR A 79 10.11 1.02 9.63
N PHE A 80 9.69 1.15 8.36
CA PHE A 80 8.25 1.22 8.04
C PHE A 80 7.58 -0.14 8.13
N SER A 81 8.28 -1.22 7.78
CA SER A 81 7.79 -2.58 7.98
C SER A 81 7.50 -2.83 9.46
N GLU A 82 8.46 -2.54 10.35
CA GLU A 82 8.28 -2.66 11.79
C GLU A 82 7.14 -1.75 12.29
N ALA A 83 7.14 -0.48 11.89
CA ALA A 83 6.15 0.50 12.35
C ALA A 83 4.71 0.09 12.00
N VAL A 84 4.46 -0.43 10.80
CA VAL A 84 3.14 -0.90 10.38
C VAL A 84 2.78 -2.23 11.05
N ASN A 85 3.72 -3.19 11.13
CA ASN A 85 3.47 -4.48 11.75
C ASN A 85 3.13 -4.36 13.25
N HIS A 86 3.74 -3.43 13.97
CA HIS A 86 3.38 -3.16 15.37
C HIS A 86 1.98 -2.55 15.53
N ARG A 87 1.45 -1.87 14.50
CA ARG A 87 0.21 -1.09 14.60
C ARG A 87 -0.98 -1.70 13.85
N GLN A 88 -0.75 -2.73 13.04
CA GLN A 88 -1.82 -3.31 12.21
C GLN A 88 -2.99 -3.85 13.05
N HIS A 89 -2.75 -4.34 14.26
CA HIS A 89 -3.83 -4.83 15.13
C HIS A 89 -4.76 -3.69 15.56
N SER A 90 -4.19 -2.54 15.95
CA SER A 90 -4.96 -1.34 16.27
C SER A 90 -5.71 -0.79 15.06
N LEU A 91 -5.10 -0.80 13.87
CA LEU A 91 -5.79 -0.43 12.63
C LEU A 91 -7.02 -1.32 12.39
N ARG A 92 -6.88 -2.64 12.53
CA ARG A 92 -8.01 -3.58 12.41
C ARG A 92 -9.08 -3.32 13.46
N LYS A 93 -8.68 -3.16 14.73
CA LYS A 93 -9.61 -2.87 15.84
C LYS A 93 -10.46 -1.64 15.57
N VAL A 94 -9.84 -0.55 15.12
CA VAL A 94 -10.54 0.71 14.82
C VAL A 94 -11.49 0.55 13.64
N VAL A 95 -11.07 -0.14 12.57
CA VAL A 95 -11.94 -0.41 11.41
C VAL A 95 -13.14 -1.26 11.81
N MET A 96 -12.94 -2.34 12.58
CA MET A 96 -14.04 -3.20 13.04
C MET A 96 -15.06 -2.43 13.88
N ILE A 97 -14.59 -1.68 14.88
CA ILE A 97 -15.47 -0.87 15.74
C ILE A 97 -16.22 0.16 14.91
N ALA A 98 -15.55 0.87 14.00
CA ALA A 98 -16.21 1.88 13.19
C ALA A 98 -17.30 1.29 12.28
N VAL A 99 -17.03 0.13 11.67
CA VAL A 99 -18.03 -0.59 10.86
C VAL A 99 -19.24 -1.00 11.72
N GLU A 100 -18.99 -1.58 12.90
CA GLU A 100 -20.05 -1.99 13.83
C GLU A 100 -20.91 -0.80 14.30
N GLN A 101 -20.28 0.36 14.49
CA GLN A 101 -20.94 1.59 14.94
C GLN A 101 -21.50 2.46 13.79
N GLY A 102 -21.37 2.03 12.53
CA GLY A 102 -21.83 2.81 11.38
C GLY A 102 -21.04 4.11 11.12
N ILE A 103 -19.79 4.21 11.58
CA ILE A 103 -18.91 5.36 11.40
C ILE A 103 -18.06 5.15 10.15
N ALA A 104 -18.18 6.08 9.19
CA ALA A 104 -17.41 6.01 7.95
C ALA A 104 -15.92 6.33 8.17
N LEU A 105 -15.04 5.37 7.86
CA LEU A 105 -13.57 5.52 7.89
C LEU A 105 -12.90 5.13 6.55
N PRO A 106 -13.20 5.82 5.43
CA PRO A 106 -12.73 5.40 4.12
C PRO A 106 -11.19 5.33 4.03
N GLY A 107 -10.48 6.31 4.59
CA GLY A 107 -9.02 6.36 4.55
C GLY A 107 -8.34 5.20 5.31
N MET A 108 -8.82 4.87 6.52
CA MET A 108 -8.27 3.76 7.30
C MET A 108 -8.65 2.40 6.71
N SER A 109 -9.89 2.26 6.23
CA SER A 109 -10.37 1.03 5.60
C SER A 109 -9.60 0.72 4.32
N ALA A 110 -9.37 1.73 3.47
CA ALA A 110 -8.56 1.59 2.26
C ALA A 110 -7.09 1.31 2.58
N SER A 111 -6.55 1.93 3.63
CA SER A 111 -5.17 1.66 4.07
C SER A 111 -5.01 0.20 4.50
N LEU A 112 -5.95 -0.34 5.28
CA LEU A 112 -5.94 -1.74 5.69
C LEU A 112 -6.05 -2.69 4.49
N ALA A 113 -6.99 -2.41 3.57
CA ALA A 113 -7.16 -3.20 2.35
C ALA A 113 -5.89 -3.19 1.49
N TYR A 114 -5.24 -2.03 1.33
CA TYR A 114 -3.97 -1.91 0.62
C TYR A 114 -2.86 -2.72 1.30
N PHE A 115 -2.72 -2.62 2.62
CA PHE A 115 -1.70 -3.36 3.37
C PHE A 115 -1.85 -4.87 3.17
N ASP A 116 -3.08 -5.39 3.34
CA ASP A 116 -3.35 -6.81 3.17
C ASP A 116 -3.21 -7.26 1.72
N ALA A 117 -3.60 -6.43 0.75
CA ALA A 117 -3.42 -6.74 -0.66
C ALA A 117 -1.93 -6.80 -1.05
N TYR A 118 -1.14 -5.81 -0.60
CA TYR A 118 0.28 -5.68 -0.97
C TYR A 118 1.14 -6.81 -0.41
N ARG A 119 0.83 -7.31 0.79
CA ARG A 119 1.56 -8.43 1.42
C ARG A 119 1.07 -9.82 0.99
N SER A 120 0.01 -9.91 0.20
CA SER A 120 -0.55 -11.19 -0.24
C SER A 120 0.16 -11.66 -1.51
N GLU A 121 0.91 -12.76 -1.40
CA GLU A 121 1.55 -13.40 -2.57
C GLU A 121 0.52 -13.83 -3.62
N ARG A 122 -0.67 -14.26 -3.17
CA ARG A 122 -1.78 -14.66 -4.04
C ARG A 122 -3.03 -13.87 -3.71
N LEU A 123 -3.52 -13.13 -4.69
CA LEU A 123 -4.79 -12.41 -4.65
C LEU A 123 -5.88 -13.17 -5.41
N PRO A 124 -7.16 -12.94 -5.11
CA PRO A 124 -8.28 -13.56 -5.82
C PRO A 124 -8.47 -13.05 -7.28
N ALA A 125 -7.47 -12.36 -7.84
CA ALA A 125 -7.46 -11.91 -9.23
C ALA A 125 -7.49 -13.07 -10.25
N ASN A 126 -7.17 -14.29 -9.82
CA ASN A 126 -7.38 -15.50 -10.62
C ASN A 126 -8.85 -15.70 -11.00
N LEU A 127 -9.80 -15.38 -10.12
CA LEU A 127 -11.23 -15.45 -10.43
C LEU A 127 -11.63 -14.39 -11.45
N ILE A 128 -11.08 -13.17 -11.33
CA ILE A 128 -11.29 -12.10 -12.33
C ILE A 128 -10.78 -12.57 -13.70
N GLN A 129 -9.60 -13.18 -13.75
CA GLN A 129 -9.06 -13.74 -15.00
C GLN A 129 -9.95 -14.85 -15.57
N ALA A 130 -10.48 -15.75 -14.73
CA ALA A 130 -11.40 -16.79 -15.16
C ALA A 130 -12.71 -16.20 -15.73
N GLN A 131 -13.30 -15.20 -15.05
CA GLN A 131 -14.50 -14.52 -15.52
C GLN A 131 -14.28 -13.85 -16.89
N ARG A 132 -13.18 -13.10 -17.04
CA ARG A 132 -12.82 -12.44 -18.30
C ARG A 132 -12.63 -13.42 -19.45
N ASP A 133 -12.01 -14.58 -19.17
CA ASP A 133 -11.85 -15.63 -20.17
C ASP A 133 -13.19 -16.29 -20.52
N PHE A 134 -14.06 -16.51 -19.52
CA PHE A 134 -15.38 -17.09 -19.68
C PHE A 134 -16.27 -16.28 -20.64
N PHE A 135 -16.55 -15.01 -20.32
CA PHE A 135 -17.52 -14.22 -21.09
C PHE A 135 -16.92 -13.53 -22.32
N GLY A 136 -15.59 -13.42 -22.40
CA GLY A 136 -14.92 -12.53 -23.36
C GLY A 136 -13.70 -13.13 -24.06
N ALA A 137 -13.40 -14.42 -23.85
CA ALA A 137 -12.23 -15.09 -24.44
C ALA A 137 -10.91 -14.31 -24.27
N HIS A 138 -10.77 -13.58 -23.15
CA HIS A 138 -9.66 -12.68 -22.91
C HIS A 138 -8.33 -13.37 -22.58
N THR A 139 -8.31 -14.70 -22.49
CA THR A 139 -7.14 -15.52 -22.15
C THR A 139 -6.59 -15.26 -20.74
N TYR A 140 -5.73 -16.16 -20.26
CA TYR A 140 -5.04 -16.02 -18.98
C TYR A 140 -3.66 -16.72 -18.99
N ARG A 141 -2.84 -16.45 -17.97
CA ARG A 141 -1.58 -17.16 -17.71
C ARG A 141 -1.75 -18.13 -16.55
N ARG A 142 -0.87 -19.14 -16.49
CA ARG A 142 -0.85 -20.15 -15.43
C ARG A 142 0.43 -20.06 -14.61
N ILE A 143 0.37 -20.65 -13.41
CA ILE A 143 1.48 -20.68 -12.45
C ILE A 143 2.39 -21.90 -12.64
N ASP A 144 1.93 -22.92 -13.36
CA ASP A 144 2.62 -24.20 -13.54
C ASP A 144 3.32 -24.34 -14.91
N LYS A 145 2.99 -23.46 -15.88
CA LYS A 145 3.61 -23.46 -17.20
C LYS A 145 3.56 -22.09 -17.87
N ALA A 146 4.59 -21.80 -18.67
CA ALA A 146 4.64 -20.64 -19.52
C ALA A 146 3.62 -20.73 -20.66
N GLY A 147 3.09 -19.58 -21.10
CA GLY A 147 2.17 -19.48 -22.23
C GLY A 147 0.92 -18.65 -21.91
N VAL A 148 0.05 -18.55 -22.93
CA VAL A 148 -1.26 -17.90 -22.88
C VAL A 148 -2.31 -18.96 -23.15
N PHE A 149 -3.33 -19.02 -22.31
CA PHE A 149 -4.34 -20.09 -22.31
C PHE A 149 -5.73 -19.49 -22.46
N HIS A 150 -6.59 -20.21 -23.17
CA HIS A 150 -8.02 -19.98 -23.22
C HIS A 150 -8.71 -21.30 -22.86
N THR A 151 -9.76 -21.24 -22.05
CA THR A 151 -10.58 -22.39 -21.69
C THR A 151 -11.94 -22.27 -22.37
N ARG A 152 -12.45 -23.38 -22.94
CA ARG A 152 -13.87 -23.49 -23.27
C ARG A 152 -14.59 -23.93 -22.01
N TRP A 153 -15.40 -23.03 -21.44
CA TRP A 153 -15.96 -23.21 -20.10
C TRP A 153 -17.33 -23.90 -20.08
N GLU A 154 -17.99 -23.97 -21.23
CA GLU A 154 -19.32 -24.58 -21.41
C GLU A 154 -19.25 -26.06 -21.86
N ASP A 155 -18.05 -26.55 -22.12
CA ASP A 155 -17.74 -27.95 -22.49
C ASP A 155 -17.41 -28.78 -21.22
#